data_AF-A0AA36J2R1-F1
#
_entry.id   AF-A0AA36J2R1-F1
#
_cell.length_a   1.000
_cell.length_b   1.000
_cell.length_c   1.000
_cell.angle_alpha   90.00
_cell.angle_beta   90.00
_cell.angle_gamma   90.00
#
_symmetry.space_group_name_H-M   'P 1'
#
loop_
_entity.id
_entity.type
_entity.pdbx_description
1 polymer ?
#
loop_
_entity_poly.entity_id
_entity_poly.type
_entity_poly.pdbx_seq_one_letter_code
_entity_poly.pdbx_strand_id
1 'polypeptide(L)'
;AQVGLAQSGLCSFEVLQAMGEACPSGPVPSVAGTVGFRACVAAVGWIPATLLNIVLPVIALWRGDVALPNVMLSDVMASGPFYEAVYTWGFSISMVCVCFVFREASTFWRQKLPSLTPDVDRFVFLLYAFCAPCLLGLVAFQYKHDMSLHSKDFWELLLDYDFLFWALHCFHTSVFFLTCCAMAYIYGLRLSPALDAEGLTHPADKFWRSSGSWCILMLTPIGAVVRFFHLFVGTALWGILLVLVEVALIQMFVVVTFLGVARLMMELDVAEPMLDMTHIGWKRKSA
;
A
#
# COMPACT_ATOMS: atom_id res chain seq x y z
N ALA A 1 -22.75 21.37 -42.79
CA ALA A 1 -21.84 21.76 -41.69
C ALA A 1 -21.11 20.50 -41.25
N GLN A 2 -19.79 20.44 -41.50
CA GLN A 2 -18.95 19.29 -41.20
C GLN A 2 -18.82 19.14 -39.68
N VAL A 3 -19.21 17.96 -39.18
CA VAL A 3 -18.93 17.53 -37.80
C VAL A 3 -17.52 16.95 -37.82
N GLY A 4 -16.57 17.70 -37.28
CA GLY A 4 -15.21 17.24 -37.06
C GLY A 4 -15.18 16.19 -35.96
N LEU A 5 -14.98 14.94 -36.35
CA LEU A 5 -14.57 13.85 -35.46
C LEU A 5 -13.15 14.16 -34.97
N ALA A 6 -13.04 14.51 -33.69
CA ALA A 6 -11.77 14.50 -32.99
C ALA A 6 -11.27 13.05 -32.92
N GLN A 7 -10.30 12.71 -33.79
CA GLN A 7 -9.43 11.56 -33.63
C GLN A 7 -8.55 11.82 -32.40
N SER A 8 -9.03 11.42 -31.23
CA SER A 8 -8.20 11.28 -30.03
C SER A 8 -7.32 10.04 -30.20
N GLY A 9 -6.01 10.24 -30.17
CA GLY A 9 -4.98 9.23 -30.46
C GLY A 9 -5.01 8.05 -29.51
N LEU A 10 -5.74 7.01 -29.91
CA LEU A 10 -5.53 5.64 -29.46
C LEU A 10 -4.44 5.01 -30.34
N CYS A 11 -3.18 5.42 -30.15
CA CYS A 11 -2.04 4.58 -30.53
C CYS A 11 -1.85 3.51 -29.45
N SER A 12 -2.87 2.67 -29.29
CA SER A 12 -2.82 1.51 -28.43
C SER A 12 -2.09 0.39 -29.18
N PHE A 13 -1.24 -0.32 -28.44
CA PHE A 13 -0.51 -1.56 -28.77
C PHE A 13 -1.23 -2.56 -29.70
N GLU A 14 -2.56 -2.50 -29.79
CA GLU A 14 -3.41 -3.32 -30.64
C GLU A 14 -3.30 -3.00 -32.15
N VAL A 15 -2.96 -1.77 -32.56
CA VAL A 15 -2.70 -1.48 -34.00
C VAL A 15 -1.40 -2.16 -34.47
N LEU A 16 -0.43 -2.34 -33.58
CA LEU A 16 0.80 -3.10 -33.88
C LEU A 16 0.57 -4.61 -33.91
N GLN A 17 -0.47 -5.11 -33.25
CA GLN A 17 -0.78 -6.55 -33.18
C GLN A 17 -1.83 -7.00 -34.22
N ALA A 18 -2.73 -6.10 -34.66
CA ALA A 18 -3.79 -6.38 -35.61
C ALA A 18 -3.39 -6.26 -37.09
N MET A 19 -2.19 -5.72 -37.41
CA MET A 19 -1.73 -5.58 -38.79
C MET A 19 -1.09 -6.83 -39.40
N GLY A 20 -0.96 -7.95 -38.69
CA GLY A 20 -0.44 -9.21 -39.29
C GLY A 20 0.98 -9.10 -39.86
N GLU A 21 1.65 -7.97 -39.64
CA GLU A 21 3.07 -7.84 -39.85
C GLU A 21 3.74 -8.54 -38.69
N ALA A 22 4.58 -9.52 -39.02
CA ALA A 22 5.39 -10.26 -38.06
C ALA A 22 5.90 -9.30 -37.00
N CYS A 23 5.49 -9.54 -35.75
CA CYS A 23 5.95 -8.80 -34.58
C CYS A 23 7.46 -8.64 -34.76
N PRO A 24 7.97 -7.42 -35.04
CA PRO A 24 9.38 -7.27 -35.32
C PRO A 24 10.05 -7.79 -34.06
N SER A 25 10.83 -8.85 -34.22
CA SER A 25 11.74 -9.40 -33.21
C SER A 25 12.88 -8.42 -32.92
N GLY A 26 12.60 -7.12 -33.03
CA GLY A 26 13.41 -6.06 -32.50
C GLY A 26 13.47 -6.21 -30.97
N PRO A 27 14.61 -5.90 -30.38
CA PRO A 27 14.74 -5.92 -28.94
C PRO A 27 13.68 -5.00 -28.34
N VAL A 28 12.81 -5.57 -27.49
CA VAL A 28 11.91 -4.78 -26.63
C VAL A 28 12.79 -3.71 -25.99
N PRO A 29 12.50 -2.41 -26.20
CA PRO A 29 13.31 -1.35 -25.61
C PRO A 29 13.37 -1.61 -24.12
N SER A 30 14.59 -1.81 -23.63
CA SER A 30 14.86 -2.09 -22.24
C SER A 30 14.26 -0.95 -21.42
N VAL A 31 13.18 -1.25 -20.67
CA VAL A 31 12.61 -0.36 -19.64
C VAL A 31 13.62 -0.10 -18.51
N ALA A 32 14.75 -0.83 -18.50
CA ALA A 32 15.80 -0.63 -17.50
C ALA A 32 16.37 0.79 -17.59
N GLY A 33 16.15 1.57 -16.52
CA GLY A 33 16.77 2.87 -16.30
C GLY A 33 15.86 4.08 -16.50
N THR A 34 14.63 3.92 -16.99
CA THR A 34 13.70 5.06 -17.09
C THR A 34 12.96 5.26 -15.77
N VAL A 35 13.29 6.35 -15.07
CA VAL A 35 12.59 6.78 -13.86
C VAL A 35 11.73 7.99 -14.22
N GLY A 36 10.44 7.76 -14.43
CA GLY A 36 9.46 8.82 -14.65
C GLY A 36 8.81 9.32 -13.35
N PHE A 37 7.87 10.25 -13.49
CA PHE A 37 7.20 10.87 -12.34
C PHE A 37 6.42 9.85 -11.50
N ARG A 38 5.66 8.94 -12.12
CA ARG A 38 4.87 7.95 -11.37
C ARG A 38 5.79 7.00 -10.61
N ALA A 39 6.89 6.56 -11.22
CA ALA A 39 7.91 5.74 -10.56
C ALA A 39 8.53 6.47 -9.34
N CYS A 40 8.83 7.76 -9.46
CA CYS A 40 9.29 8.58 -8.33
C CYS A 40 8.25 8.67 -7.20
N VAL A 41 6.99 8.93 -7.53
CA VAL A 41 5.90 8.99 -6.53
C VAL A 41 5.72 7.63 -5.84
N ALA A 42 5.82 6.54 -6.59
CA ALA A 42 5.84 5.18 -6.04
C ALA A 42 7.07 4.91 -5.17
N ALA A 43 8.24 5.50 -5.42
CA ALA A 43 9.37 5.36 -4.50
C ALA A 43 9.16 6.18 -3.21
N VAL A 44 8.70 7.43 -3.36
CA VAL A 44 8.51 8.39 -2.26
C VAL A 44 7.46 7.94 -1.25
N GLY A 45 6.37 7.29 -1.68
CA GLY A 45 5.39 6.79 -0.71
C GLY A 45 5.89 5.60 0.12
N TRP A 46 6.90 4.89 -0.33
CA TRP A 46 7.09 3.50 0.05
C TRP A 46 8.38 3.30 0.80
N ILE A 47 9.47 3.92 0.32
CA ILE A 47 10.75 3.90 1.01
C ILE A 47 10.62 4.47 2.43
N PRO A 48 9.98 5.64 2.66
CA PRO A 48 9.76 6.13 4.01
C PRO A 48 8.95 5.13 4.85
N ALA A 49 7.83 4.63 4.35
CA ALA A 49 7.00 3.67 5.07
C ALA A 49 7.79 2.41 5.48
N THR A 50 8.57 1.81 4.57
CA THR A 50 9.46 0.68 4.89
C THR A 50 10.45 1.04 5.99
N LEU A 51 11.14 2.18 5.85
CA LEU A 51 12.11 2.63 6.85
C LEU A 51 11.47 2.86 8.21
N LEU A 52 10.29 3.49 8.27
CA LEU A 52 9.57 3.72 9.53
C LEU A 52 9.12 2.40 10.18
N ASN A 53 8.72 1.41 9.40
CA ASN A 53 8.24 0.14 9.93
C ASN A 53 9.36 -0.80 10.41
N ILE A 54 10.61 -0.59 9.97
CA ILE A 54 11.76 -1.44 10.35
C ILE A 54 12.69 -0.70 11.31
N VAL A 55 13.10 0.52 10.94
CA VAL A 55 14.19 1.23 11.61
C VAL A 55 13.71 1.88 12.91
N LEU A 56 12.53 2.51 12.92
CA LEU A 56 12.06 3.20 14.13
C LEU A 56 11.81 2.26 15.33
N PRO A 57 11.18 1.08 15.18
CA PRO A 57 11.00 0.16 16.29
C PRO A 57 12.34 -0.30 16.88
N VAL A 58 13.35 -0.52 16.04
CA VAL A 58 14.71 -0.87 16.47
C VAL A 58 15.36 0.28 17.25
N ILE A 59 15.22 1.52 16.77
CA ILE A 59 15.73 2.71 17.46
C ILE A 59 15.04 2.89 18.82
N ALA A 60 13.71 2.75 18.88
CA ALA A 60 12.95 2.92 20.11
C ALA A 60 13.32 1.85 21.16
N LEU A 61 13.48 0.60 20.73
CA LEU A 61 14.00 -0.48 21.56
C LEU A 61 15.41 -0.21 22.07
N TRP A 62 16.32 0.23 21.19
CA TRP A 62 17.71 0.50 21.55
C TRP A 62 17.86 1.65 22.55
N ARG A 63 17.01 2.68 22.43
CA ARG A 63 16.95 3.81 23.36
C ARG A 63 16.26 3.49 24.68
N GLY A 64 15.52 2.38 24.76
CA GLY A 64 14.68 2.03 25.89
C GLY A 64 13.39 2.85 25.97
N ASP A 65 12.98 3.48 24.87
CA ASP A 65 11.71 4.23 24.79
C ASP A 65 10.50 3.27 24.77
N VAL A 66 10.72 2.04 24.28
CA VAL A 66 9.79 0.91 24.39
C VAL A 66 10.52 -0.32 24.92
N ALA A 67 9.79 -1.25 25.54
CA ALA A 67 10.34 -2.47 26.11
C ALA A 67 9.49 -3.69 25.72
N LEU A 68 10.14 -4.85 25.54
CA LEU A 68 9.44 -6.10 25.27
C LEU A 68 8.49 -6.45 26.42
N PRO A 69 7.28 -6.98 26.13
CA PRO A 69 6.76 -7.37 24.81
C PRO A 69 6.06 -6.24 24.02
N ASN A 70 5.97 -5.02 24.58
CA ASN A 70 5.23 -3.89 24.04
C ASN A 70 6.06 -3.15 22.98
N VAL A 71 6.22 -3.78 21.82
CA VAL A 71 6.99 -3.25 20.68
C VAL A 71 6.13 -3.16 19.41
N MET A 72 4.82 -3.12 19.57
CA MET A 72 3.92 -2.88 18.43
C MET A 72 4.18 -1.48 17.86
N LEU A 73 3.88 -1.26 16.59
CA LEU A 73 4.04 0.06 15.97
C LEU A 73 3.25 1.12 16.74
N SER A 74 2.07 0.77 17.25
CA SER A 74 1.26 1.65 18.08
C SER A 74 1.93 1.99 19.41
N ASP A 75 2.68 1.07 20.02
CA ASP A 75 3.45 1.32 21.25
C ASP A 75 4.62 2.29 20.96
N VAL A 76 5.30 2.10 19.83
CA VAL A 76 6.37 3.02 19.40
C VAL A 76 5.81 4.41 19.14
N MET A 77 4.67 4.52 18.45
CA MET A 77 3.99 5.81 18.23
C MET A 77 3.62 6.49 19.55
N ALA A 78 3.07 5.73 20.50
CA ALA A 78 2.67 6.21 21.81
C ALA A 78 3.85 6.57 22.74
N SER A 79 5.07 6.10 22.45
CA SER A 79 6.25 6.30 23.31
C SER A 79 6.75 7.75 23.33
N GLY A 80 6.36 8.59 22.37
CA GLY A 80 6.58 10.03 22.47
C GLY A 80 6.31 10.84 21.20
N PRO A 81 6.27 12.19 21.32
CA PRO A 81 5.84 13.09 20.24
C PRO A 81 6.69 13.00 18.96
N PHE A 82 7.97 12.63 19.09
CA PHE A 82 8.85 12.44 17.95
C PHE A 82 8.40 11.25 17.08
N TYR A 83 8.14 10.10 17.69
CA TYR A 83 7.70 8.90 16.97
C TYR A 83 6.32 9.12 16.36
N GLU A 84 5.40 9.70 17.14
CA GLU A 84 4.09 10.13 16.66
C GLU A 84 4.19 10.98 15.39
N ALA A 85 5.00 12.05 15.41
CA ALA A 85 5.14 12.96 14.29
C ALA A 85 5.72 12.28 13.05
N VAL A 86 6.75 11.45 13.23
CA VAL A 86 7.41 10.76 12.12
C VAL A 86 6.50 9.71 11.48
N TYR A 87 5.79 8.90 12.28
CA TYR A 87 4.81 7.93 11.77
C TYR A 87 3.63 8.60 11.08
N THR A 88 3.10 9.68 11.67
CA THR A 88 2.01 10.46 11.06
C THR A 88 2.43 10.99 9.69
N TRP A 89 3.62 11.60 9.61
CA TRP A 89 4.17 12.10 8.36
C TRP A 89 4.38 10.99 7.32
N GLY A 90 5.09 9.92 7.68
CA GLY A 90 5.46 8.88 6.73
C GLY A 90 4.27 8.06 6.24
N PHE A 91 3.34 7.70 7.13
CA PHE A 91 2.12 7.00 6.71
C PHE A 91 1.18 7.88 5.91
N SER A 92 1.08 9.18 6.21
CA SER A 92 0.26 10.10 5.40
C SER A 92 0.81 10.26 3.99
N ILE A 93 2.13 10.46 3.84
CA ILE A 93 2.77 10.53 2.51
C ILE A 93 2.60 9.20 1.77
N SER A 94 2.87 8.09 2.44
CA SER A 94 2.67 6.75 1.88
C SER A 94 1.26 6.57 1.34
N MET A 95 0.26 6.95 2.13
CA MET A 95 -1.15 6.82 1.75
C MET A 95 -1.50 7.65 0.51
N VAL A 96 -1.05 8.90 0.45
CA VAL A 96 -1.29 9.78 -0.71
C VAL A 96 -0.66 9.20 -1.98
N CYS A 97 0.59 8.74 -1.88
CA CYS A 97 1.30 8.13 -3.00
C CYS A 97 0.65 6.82 -3.45
N VAL A 98 0.22 5.97 -2.52
CA VAL A 98 -0.49 4.70 -2.81
C VAL A 98 -1.83 4.98 -3.50
N CYS A 99 -2.62 5.93 -3.01
CA CYS A 99 -3.85 6.38 -3.66
C CYS A 99 -3.60 6.83 -5.11
N PHE A 100 -2.57 7.64 -5.32
CA PHE A 100 -2.18 8.11 -6.65
C PHE A 100 -1.80 6.95 -7.57
N VAL A 101 -0.88 6.08 -7.14
CA VAL A 101 -0.41 4.94 -7.94
C VAL A 101 -1.55 4.00 -8.31
N PHE A 102 -2.44 3.66 -7.37
CA PHE A 102 -3.58 2.80 -7.66
C PHE A 102 -4.67 3.50 -8.48
N ARG A 103 -4.80 4.82 -8.42
CA ARG A 103 -5.67 5.57 -9.34
C ARG A 103 -5.18 5.39 -10.78
N GLU A 104 -3.89 5.60 -11.03
CA GLU A 104 -3.28 5.43 -12.36
C GLU A 104 -3.43 3.98 -12.83
N ALA A 105 -3.06 3.01 -11.98
CA ALA A 105 -3.21 1.60 -12.29
C ALA A 105 -4.68 1.22 -12.58
N SER A 106 -5.64 1.73 -11.81
CA SER A 106 -7.06 1.46 -12.03
C SER A 106 -7.58 2.02 -13.35
N THR A 107 -7.06 3.17 -13.79
CA THR A 107 -7.44 3.78 -15.07
C THR A 107 -6.98 2.88 -16.21
N PHE A 108 -5.73 2.42 -16.14
CA PHE A 108 -5.17 1.45 -17.08
C PHE A 108 -5.96 0.13 -17.07
N TRP A 109 -6.27 -0.42 -15.89
CA TRP A 109 -7.03 -1.68 -15.79
C TRP A 109 -8.43 -1.58 -16.36
N ARG A 110 -9.16 -0.47 -16.15
CA ARG A 110 -10.49 -0.28 -16.75
C ARG A 110 -10.44 -0.24 -18.28
N GLN A 111 -9.40 0.40 -18.84
CA GLN A 111 -9.23 0.49 -20.28
C GLN A 111 -8.88 -0.88 -20.90
N LYS A 112 -8.01 -1.66 -20.24
CA LYS A 112 -7.52 -2.94 -20.78
C LYS A 112 -8.37 -4.15 -20.40
N LEU A 113 -9.15 -4.07 -19.32
CA LEU A 113 -10.00 -5.15 -18.82
C LEU A 113 -11.43 -4.64 -18.57
N PRO A 114 -12.17 -4.20 -19.61
CA PRO A 114 -13.47 -3.57 -19.43
C PRO A 114 -14.49 -4.48 -18.74
N SER A 115 -14.41 -5.80 -18.95
CA SER A 115 -15.26 -6.80 -18.30
C SER A 115 -15.07 -6.88 -16.77
N LEU A 116 -13.92 -6.42 -16.26
CA LEU A 116 -13.59 -6.42 -14.83
C LEU A 116 -13.71 -5.03 -14.19
N THR A 117 -14.24 -4.04 -14.91
CA THR A 117 -14.48 -2.68 -14.37
C THR A 117 -15.18 -2.69 -13.01
N PRO A 118 -16.24 -3.51 -12.77
CA PRO A 118 -16.88 -3.55 -11.45
C PRO A 118 -15.95 -4.01 -10.32
N ASP A 119 -15.02 -4.94 -10.60
CA ASP A 119 -14.05 -5.42 -9.62
C ASP A 119 -12.96 -4.36 -9.37
N VAL A 120 -12.53 -3.62 -10.41
CA VAL A 120 -11.64 -2.46 -10.26
C VAL A 120 -12.29 -1.35 -9.44
N ASP A 121 -13.56 -1.05 -9.69
CA ASP A 121 -14.32 -0.02 -8.96
C ASP A 121 -14.48 -0.37 -7.48
N ARG A 122 -14.78 -1.64 -7.17
CA ARG A 122 -14.82 -2.14 -5.79
C ARG A 122 -13.46 -2.00 -5.11
N PHE A 123 -12.37 -2.37 -5.79
CA PHE A 123 -11.02 -2.24 -5.26
C PHE A 123 -10.69 -0.78 -4.92
N VAL A 124 -10.97 0.14 -5.85
CA VAL A 124 -10.74 1.58 -5.67
C VAL A 124 -11.64 2.14 -4.56
N PHE A 125 -12.92 1.74 -4.52
CA PHE A 125 -13.82 2.13 -3.45
C PHE A 125 -13.30 1.70 -2.08
N LEU A 126 -12.86 0.46 -1.92
CA LEU A 126 -12.26 -0.03 -0.67
C LEU A 126 -11.02 0.79 -0.27
N LEU A 127 -10.16 1.11 -1.24
CA LEU A 127 -8.97 1.93 -1.01
C LEU A 127 -9.34 3.32 -0.46
N TYR A 128 -10.25 4.03 -1.12
CA TYR A 128 -10.56 5.43 -0.79
C TYR A 128 -11.57 5.59 0.34
N ALA A 129 -12.55 4.69 0.48
CA ALA A 129 -13.60 4.80 1.49
C ALA A 129 -13.19 4.22 2.85
N PHE A 130 -12.31 3.22 2.88
CA PHE A 130 -11.98 2.52 4.12
C PHE A 130 -10.48 2.48 4.40
N CYS A 131 -9.65 2.03 3.44
CA CYS A 131 -8.22 1.85 3.68
C CYS A 131 -7.53 3.18 4.01
N ALA A 132 -7.68 4.20 3.15
CA ALA A 132 -7.06 5.51 3.34
C ALA A 132 -7.53 6.21 4.63
N PRO A 133 -8.85 6.35 4.86
CA PRO A 133 -9.32 7.04 6.05
C PRO A 133 -8.98 6.29 7.34
N CYS A 134 -8.95 4.95 7.33
CA CYS A 134 -8.59 4.18 8.52
C CYS A 134 -7.10 4.22 8.81
N LEU A 135 -6.22 4.27 7.80
CA LEU A 135 -4.79 4.50 8.06
C LEU A 135 -4.55 5.89 8.67
N LEU A 136 -5.25 6.92 8.18
CA LEU A 136 -5.21 8.26 8.77
C LEU A 136 -5.79 8.29 10.18
N GLY A 137 -6.92 7.61 10.41
CA GLY A 137 -7.52 7.48 11.74
C GLY A 137 -6.61 6.78 12.73
N LEU A 138 -5.92 5.71 12.31
CA LEU A 138 -4.94 4.98 13.12
C LEU A 138 -3.83 5.89 13.63
N VAL A 139 -3.30 6.77 12.76
CA VAL A 139 -2.22 7.70 13.16
C VAL A 139 -2.72 8.91 13.94
N ALA A 140 -3.96 9.33 13.72
CA ALA A 140 -4.56 10.48 14.39
C ALA A 140 -5.08 10.15 15.80
N PHE A 141 -5.62 8.95 16.01
CA PHE A 141 -6.12 8.49 17.31
C PHE A 141 -5.08 7.60 17.96
N GLN A 142 -4.12 8.19 18.67
CA GLN A 142 -3.12 7.45 19.43
C GLN A 142 -3.58 7.27 20.88
N TYR A 143 -3.28 6.11 21.47
CA TYR A 143 -3.58 5.85 22.87
C TYR A 143 -2.36 6.11 23.74
N LYS A 144 -2.59 6.45 25.01
CA LYS A 144 -1.53 6.51 26.03
C LYS A 144 -1.38 5.16 26.72
N HIS A 145 -0.14 4.79 27.04
CA HIS A 145 0.17 3.50 27.67
C HIS A 145 -0.46 3.32 29.07
N ASP A 146 -0.72 4.41 29.79
CA ASP A 146 -1.15 4.38 31.19
C ASP A 146 -2.68 4.40 31.38
N MET A 147 -3.42 3.64 30.57
CA MET A 147 -4.86 3.49 30.81
C MET A 147 -5.12 2.52 31.97
N SER A 148 -5.32 3.06 33.17
CA SER A 148 -5.83 2.26 34.29
C SER A 148 -7.34 2.02 34.10
N LEU A 149 -7.71 0.88 33.52
CA LEU A 149 -9.11 0.46 33.34
C LEU A 149 -9.78 -0.01 34.65
N HIS A 150 -9.11 0.12 35.80
CA HIS A 150 -9.67 -0.32 37.07
C HIS A 150 -10.69 0.70 37.61
N SER A 151 -11.86 0.17 37.98
CA SER A 151 -12.94 0.78 38.76
C SER A 151 -13.88 1.82 38.11
N LYS A 152 -13.93 1.96 36.77
CA LYS A 152 -14.93 2.83 36.11
C LYS A 152 -16.16 2.03 35.66
N ASP A 153 -17.34 2.63 35.79
CA ASP A 153 -18.54 2.08 35.15
C ASP A 153 -18.48 2.29 33.62
N PHE A 154 -19.37 1.63 32.87
CA PHE A 154 -19.35 1.69 31.40
C PHE A 154 -19.55 3.12 30.85
N TRP A 155 -20.33 3.95 31.55
CA TRP A 155 -20.63 5.31 31.11
C TRP A 155 -19.46 6.25 31.35
N GLU A 156 -18.79 6.15 32.49
CA GLU A 156 -17.53 6.85 32.78
C GLU A 156 -16.43 6.45 31.81
N LEU A 157 -16.40 5.18 31.39
CA LEU A 157 -15.45 4.70 30.39
C LEU A 157 -15.72 5.32 29.00
N LEU A 158 -16.99 5.45 28.59
CA LEU A 158 -17.35 6.10 27.33
C LEU A 158 -17.03 7.60 27.29
N LEU A 159 -17.02 8.26 28.46
CA LEU A 159 -16.67 9.67 28.60
C LEU A 159 -15.16 9.89 28.80
N ASP A 160 -14.39 8.82 29.01
CA ASP A 160 -12.93 8.88 29.11
C ASP A 160 -12.31 9.05 27.71
N TYR A 161 -11.72 10.22 27.47
CA TYR A 161 -11.08 10.54 26.20
C TYR A 161 -9.95 9.58 25.83
N ASP A 162 -9.16 9.12 26.81
CA ASP A 162 -8.05 8.21 26.55
C ASP A 162 -8.59 6.84 26.11
N PHE A 163 -9.66 6.36 26.75
CA PHE A 163 -10.36 5.13 26.33
C PHE A 163 -10.99 5.28 24.94
N LEU A 164 -11.67 6.39 24.67
CA LEU A 164 -12.28 6.65 23.36
C LEU A 164 -11.23 6.64 22.25
N PHE A 165 -10.08 7.27 22.47
CA PHE A 165 -8.99 7.29 21.49
C PHE A 165 -8.42 5.90 21.26
N TRP A 166 -8.23 5.11 22.32
CA TRP A 166 -7.83 3.71 22.19
C TRP A 166 -8.86 2.86 21.42
N ALA A 167 -10.16 3.05 21.70
CA ALA A 167 -11.22 2.33 21.02
C ALA A 167 -11.28 2.69 19.52
N LEU A 168 -11.15 3.98 19.20
CA LEU A 168 -11.06 4.46 17.81
C LEU A 168 -9.81 3.94 17.11
N HIS A 169 -8.66 3.92 17.78
CA HIS A 169 -7.43 3.32 17.26
C HIS A 169 -7.65 1.86 16.90
N CYS A 170 -8.17 1.05 17.84
CA CYS A 170 -8.46 -0.36 17.62
C CYS A 170 -9.46 -0.58 16.48
N PHE A 171 -10.51 0.25 16.40
CA PHE A 171 -11.48 0.22 15.32
C PHE A 171 -10.84 0.49 13.96
N HIS A 172 -10.10 1.58 13.82
CA HIS A 172 -9.43 1.95 12.57
C HIS A 172 -8.41 0.90 12.13
N THR A 173 -7.59 0.38 13.05
CA THR A 173 -6.64 -0.71 12.77
C THR A 173 -7.35 -1.96 12.25
N SER A 174 -8.47 -2.34 12.87
CA SER A 174 -9.24 -3.53 12.47
C SER A 174 -9.86 -3.36 11.07
N VAL A 175 -10.49 -2.21 10.82
CA VAL A 175 -11.11 -1.91 9.53
C VAL A 175 -10.05 -1.79 8.43
N PHE A 176 -8.90 -1.18 8.71
CA PHE A 176 -7.78 -1.09 7.78
C PHE A 176 -7.31 -2.47 7.33
N PHE A 177 -6.95 -3.37 8.25
CA PHE A 177 -6.47 -4.71 7.89
C PHE A 177 -7.53 -5.56 7.19
N LEU A 178 -8.79 -5.48 7.62
CA LEU A 178 -9.88 -6.18 6.95
C LEU A 178 -10.07 -5.68 5.51
N THR A 179 -9.97 -4.37 5.30
CA THR A 179 -10.05 -3.74 3.98
C THR A 179 -8.88 -4.17 3.10
N CYS A 180 -7.64 -4.15 3.63
CA CYS A 180 -6.46 -4.64 2.92
C CYS A 180 -6.61 -6.10 2.49
N CYS A 181 -7.18 -6.95 3.36
CA CYS A 181 -7.50 -8.34 3.03
C CYS A 181 -8.54 -8.45 1.91
N ALA A 182 -9.64 -7.69 1.97
CA ALA A 182 -10.65 -7.65 0.91
C ALA A 182 -10.08 -7.14 -0.43
N MET A 183 -9.22 -6.14 -0.39
CA MET A 183 -8.50 -5.63 -1.57
C MET A 183 -7.55 -6.70 -2.14
N ALA A 184 -6.80 -7.40 -1.30
CA ALA A 184 -5.91 -8.49 -1.70
C ALA A 184 -6.70 -9.67 -2.31
N TYR A 185 -7.92 -9.93 -1.82
CA TYR A 185 -8.82 -10.93 -2.41
C TYR A 185 -9.21 -10.54 -3.83
N ILE A 186 -9.72 -9.32 -4.03
CA ILE A 186 -10.14 -8.83 -5.36
C ILE A 186 -8.93 -8.82 -6.31
N TYR A 187 -7.81 -8.25 -5.86
CA TYR A 187 -6.62 -8.17 -6.69
C TYR A 187 -6.02 -9.55 -7.00
N GLY A 188 -5.77 -10.37 -5.99
CA GLY A 188 -5.10 -11.66 -6.14
C GLY A 188 -5.92 -12.71 -6.89
N LEU A 189 -7.24 -12.75 -6.70
CA LEU A 189 -8.10 -13.80 -7.29
C LEU A 189 -8.84 -13.36 -8.55
N ARG A 190 -9.00 -12.05 -8.79
CA ARG A 190 -9.78 -11.54 -9.94
C ARG A 190 -8.90 -10.77 -10.91
N LEU A 191 -8.26 -9.70 -10.44
CA LEU A 191 -7.52 -8.79 -11.33
C LEU A 191 -6.18 -9.39 -11.79
N SER A 192 -5.39 -9.94 -10.88
CA SER A 192 -4.05 -10.47 -11.18
C SER A 192 -4.08 -11.60 -12.20
N PRO A 193 -4.95 -12.62 -12.10
CA PRO A 193 -5.02 -13.68 -13.10
C PRO A 193 -5.44 -13.18 -14.48
N ALA A 194 -6.35 -12.20 -14.54
CA ALA A 194 -6.78 -11.62 -15.81
C ALA A 194 -5.69 -10.77 -16.46
N LEU A 195 -4.97 -9.97 -15.66
CA LEU A 195 -3.80 -9.21 -16.13
C LEU A 195 -2.70 -10.14 -16.67
N ASP A 196 -2.51 -11.31 -16.05
CA ASP A 196 -1.58 -12.32 -16.55
C ASP A 196 -2.08 -13.00 -17.84
N ALA A 197 -3.37 -13.30 -17.92
CA ALA A 197 -3.98 -13.96 -19.09
C ALA A 197 -3.91 -13.09 -20.35
N GLU A 198 -4.09 -11.78 -20.19
CA GLU A 198 -3.99 -10.80 -21.28
C GLU A 198 -2.54 -10.35 -21.57
N GLY A 199 -1.55 -10.90 -20.87
CA GLY A 199 -0.14 -10.54 -21.05
C GLY A 199 0.19 -9.10 -20.63
N LEU A 200 -0.63 -8.48 -19.77
CA LEU A 200 -0.50 -7.09 -19.30
C LEU A 200 0.44 -6.95 -18.09
N THR A 201 1.05 -8.05 -17.65
CA THR A 201 2.01 -8.06 -16.54
C THR A 201 3.30 -8.72 -16.98
N HIS A 202 4.42 -8.10 -16.62
CA HIS A 202 5.72 -8.71 -16.82
C HIS A 202 5.87 -9.99 -15.96
N PRO A 203 6.40 -11.11 -16.52
CA PRO A 203 6.51 -12.39 -15.80
C PRO A 203 7.26 -12.33 -14.47
N ALA A 204 8.27 -11.46 -14.35
CA ALA A 204 9.05 -11.30 -13.13
C ALA A 204 8.23 -10.71 -11.94
N ASP A 205 7.11 -10.05 -12.21
CA ASP A 205 6.27 -9.44 -11.16
C ASP A 205 5.19 -10.40 -10.68
N LYS A 206 4.91 -11.47 -11.45
CA LYS A 206 3.89 -12.47 -11.12
C LYS A 206 4.13 -13.11 -9.76
N PHE A 207 5.37 -13.46 -9.45
CA PHE A 207 5.73 -14.04 -8.16
C PHE A 207 5.38 -13.09 -7.01
N TRP A 208 5.81 -11.83 -7.09
CA TRP A 208 5.58 -10.83 -6.03
C TRP A 208 4.09 -10.53 -5.84
N ARG A 209 3.36 -10.34 -6.93
CA ARG A 209 1.91 -10.05 -6.91
C ARG A 209 1.11 -11.20 -6.29
N SER A 210 1.38 -12.43 -6.75
CA SER A 210 0.66 -13.62 -6.26
C SER A 210 1.05 -13.96 -4.82
N SER A 211 2.35 -14.09 -4.55
CA SER A 211 2.85 -14.54 -3.24
C SER A 211 2.39 -13.62 -2.12
N GLY A 212 2.46 -12.30 -2.31
CA GLY A 212 2.09 -11.42 -1.22
C GLY A 212 0.60 -11.06 -1.16
N SER A 213 -0.18 -11.18 -2.24
CA SER A 213 -1.65 -11.22 -2.11
C SER A 213 -2.08 -12.40 -1.25
N TRP A 214 -1.52 -13.59 -1.51
CA TRP A 214 -1.73 -14.77 -0.67
C TRP A 214 -1.24 -14.58 0.76
N CYS A 215 -0.09 -13.95 0.94
CA CYS A 215 0.47 -13.66 2.25
C CYS A 215 -0.48 -12.77 3.07
N ILE A 216 -1.02 -11.69 2.49
CA ILE A 216 -2.00 -10.83 3.15
C ILE A 216 -3.26 -11.62 3.53
N LEU A 217 -3.79 -12.42 2.61
CA LEU A 217 -4.99 -13.24 2.84
C LEU A 217 -4.81 -14.27 3.96
N MET A 218 -3.60 -14.84 4.10
CA MET A 218 -3.31 -15.85 5.12
C MET A 218 -2.90 -15.24 6.46
N LEU A 219 -2.08 -14.19 6.45
CA LEU A 219 -1.58 -13.58 7.68
C LEU A 219 -2.63 -12.71 8.38
N THR A 220 -3.59 -12.11 7.67
CA THR A 220 -4.65 -11.31 8.30
C THR A 220 -5.48 -12.11 9.32
N PRO A 221 -6.05 -13.29 8.98
CA PRO A 221 -6.77 -14.10 9.97
C PRO A 221 -5.86 -14.63 11.08
N ILE A 222 -4.60 -14.96 10.77
CA ILE A 222 -3.62 -15.35 11.80
C ILE A 222 -3.40 -14.19 12.78
N GLY A 223 -3.22 -12.96 12.28
CA GLY A 223 -3.07 -11.76 13.09
C GLY A 223 -4.27 -11.52 14.00
N ALA A 224 -5.49 -11.73 13.51
CA ALA A 224 -6.70 -11.62 14.32
C ALA A 224 -6.71 -12.65 15.48
N VAL A 225 -6.33 -13.90 15.20
CA VAL A 225 -6.23 -14.96 16.22
C VAL A 225 -5.15 -14.64 17.24
N VAL A 226 -3.95 -14.22 16.79
CA VAL A 226 -2.84 -13.86 17.68
C VAL A 226 -3.21 -12.63 18.53
N ARG A 227 -3.91 -11.64 17.96
CA ARG A 227 -4.44 -10.48 18.69
C ARG A 227 -5.43 -10.90 19.78
N PHE A 228 -6.33 -11.85 19.49
CA PHE A 228 -7.24 -12.40 20.49
C PHE A 228 -6.46 -13.01 21.66
N PHE A 229 -5.47 -13.87 21.39
CA PHE A 229 -4.66 -14.47 22.46
C PHE A 229 -3.84 -13.42 23.24
N HIS A 230 -3.31 -12.41 22.55
CA HIS A 230 -2.61 -11.29 23.18
C HIS A 230 -3.50 -10.55 24.19
N LEU A 231 -4.78 -10.35 23.86
CA LEU A 231 -5.73 -9.64 24.73
C LEU A 231 -6.23 -10.50 25.90
N PHE A 232 -6.43 -11.81 25.71
CA PHE A 232 -7.14 -12.65 26.70
C PHE A 232 -6.27 -13.67 27.45
N VAL A 233 -5.09 -14.04 26.94
CA VAL A 233 -4.23 -15.08 27.52
C VAL A 233 -2.95 -14.50 28.12
N GLY A 234 -2.44 -13.41 27.57
CA GLY A 234 -1.32 -12.66 28.15
C GLY A 234 -0.42 -12.03 27.08
N THR A 235 0.36 -11.02 27.49
CA THR A 235 1.10 -10.17 26.54
C THR A 235 2.49 -10.68 26.20
N ALA A 236 3.14 -11.46 27.07
CA ALA A 236 4.56 -11.83 26.94
C ALA A 236 4.90 -12.59 25.63
N LEU A 237 4.30 -13.75 25.41
CA LEU A 237 4.52 -14.55 24.19
C LEU A 237 3.75 -13.96 23.00
N TRP A 238 2.49 -13.64 23.22
CA TRP A 238 1.57 -13.26 22.15
C TRP A 238 1.85 -11.87 21.59
N GLY A 239 2.43 -10.96 22.38
CA GLY A 239 2.85 -9.64 21.91
C GLY A 239 3.99 -9.75 20.89
N ILE A 240 4.98 -10.60 21.16
CA ILE A 240 6.08 -10.85 20.21
C ILE A 240 5.56 -11.47 18.91
N LEU A 241 4.69 -12.47 19.01
CA LEU A 241 4.08 -13.09 17.82
C LEU A 241 3.24 -12.10 17.03
N LEU A 242 2.51 -11.23 17.73
CA LEU A 242 1.69 -10.21 17.09
C LEU A 242 2.54 -9.20 16.32
N VAL A 243 3.64 -8.74 16.91
CA VAL A 243 4.59 -7.83 16.26
C VAL A 243 5.18 -8.48 15.01
N LEU A 244 5.58 -9.75 15.08
CA LEU A 244 6.10 -10.47 13.91
C LEU A 244 5.05 -10.55 12.78
N VAL A 245 3.80 -10.84 13.12
CA VAL A 245 2.71 -10.91 12.13
C VAL A 245 2.38 -9.53 11.56
N GLU A 246 2.28 -8.49 12.40
CA GLU A 246 2.00 -7.11 11.97
C GLU A 246 3.10 -6.56 11.07
N VAL A 247 4.36 -6.68 11.49
CA VAL A 247 5.51 -6.22 10.69
C VAL A 247 5.58 -7.01 9.39
N ALA A 248 5.42 -8.34 9.42
CA ALA A 248 5.41 -9.14 8.20
C ALA A 248 4.26 -8.74 7.25
N LEU A 249 3.05 -8.54 7.77
CA LEU A 249 1.88 -8.10 6.98
C LEU A 249 2.13 -6.76 6.31
N ILE A 250 2.60 -5.77 7.08
CA ILE A 250 2.84 -4.42 6.59
C ILE A 250 3.98 -4.43 5.57
N GLN A 251 5.09 -5.13 5.83
CA GLN A 251 6.19 -5.23 4.88
C GLN A 251 5.76 -5.95 3.60
N MET A 252 5.00 -7.04 3.70
CA MET A 252 4.50 -7.74 2.52
C MET A 252 3.53 -6.87 1.73
N PHE A 253 2.67 -6.08 2.39
CA PHE A 253 1.84 -5.10 1.70
C PHE A 253 2.70 -4.11 0.91
N VAL A 254 3.71 -3.53 1.54
CA VAL A 254 4.63 -2.57 0.91
C VAL A 254 5.44 -3.24 -0.22
N VAL A 255 5.93 -4.47 -0.05
CA VAL A 255 6.70 -5.16 -1.10
C VAL A 255 5.81 -5.53 -2.29
N VAL A 256 4.64 -6.12 -2.06
CA VAL A 256 3.68 -6.51 -3.11
C VAL A 256 3.26 -5.34 -3.92
N THR A 257 2.86 -4.29 -3.22
CA THR A 257 2.30 -3.17 -3.92
C THR A 257 3.48 -2.49 -4.69
N PHE A 258 4.75 -2.53 -4.19
CA PHE A 258 5.85 -1.72 -4.73
C PHE A 258 6.38 -2.43 -5.94
N LEU A 259 6.83 -3.66 -5.75
CA LEU A 259 7.37 -4.47 -6.83
C LEU A 259 6.28 -4.86 -7.82
N GLY A 260 5.04 -5.06 -7.35
CA GLY A 260 3.92 -5.46 -8.19
C GLY A 260 3.33 -4.33 -9.05
N VAL A 261 3.60 -3.06 -8.73
CA VAL A 261 3.05 -1.90 -9.47
C VAL A 261 4.13 -0.94 -9.96
N ALA A 262 5.34 -0.94 -9.42
CA ALA A 262 6.42 -0.04 -9.84
C ALA A 262 6.80 -0.22 -11.31
N ARG A 263 6.91 -1.47 -11.80
CA ARG A 263 7.19 -1.69 -13.23
C ARG A 263 6.05 -1.18 -14.10
N LEU A 264 4.80 -1.42 -13.72
CA LEU A 264 3.64 -0.85 -14.42
C LEU A 264 3.72 0.69 -14.46
N MET A 265 4.09 1.34 -13.36
CA MET A 265 4.26 2.80 -13.34
C MET A 265 5.39 3.27 -14.28
N MET A 266 6.50 2.53 -14.34
CA MET A 266 7.60 2.82 -15.28
C MET A 266 7.16 2.64 -16.73
N GLU A 267 6.41 1.59 -17.04
CA GLU A 267 5.86 1.35 -18.38
C GLU A 267 4.88 2.45 -18.80
N LEU A 268 3.99 2.86 -17.89
CA LEU A 268 3.09 3.99 -18.11
C LEU A 268 3.83 5.31 -18.29
N ASP A 269 4.94 5.53 -17.57
CA ASP A 269 5.76 6.72 -17.73
C ASP A 269 6.50 6.76 -19.08
N VAL A 270 6.84 5.60 -19.65
CA VAL A 270 7.43 5.52 -21.00
C VAL A 270 6.35 5.72 -22.07
N ALA A 271 5.18 5.11 -21.90
CA ALA A 271 4.09 5.18 -22.88
C ALA A 271 3.40 6.55 -22.90
N GLU A 272 3.12 7.11 -21.73
CA GLU A 272 2.41 8.38 -21.54
C GLU A 272 3.05 9.17 -20.38
N PRO A 273 4.17 9.87 -20.64
CA PRO A 273 4.86 10.63 -19.60
C PRO A 273 3.96 11.76 -19.06
N MET A 274 3.71 11.77 -17.74
CA MET A 274 2.95 12.88 -17.10
C MET A 274 3.75 14.17 -17.05
N LEU A 275 5.07 14.04 -16.92
CA LEU A 275 6.02 15.13 -16.92
C LEU A 275 7.13 14.76 -17.88
N ASP A 276 7.40 15.66 -18.84
CA ASP A 276 8.54 15.50 -19.72
C ASP A 276 9.84 15.84 -18.97
N MET A 277 10.45 14.81 -18.40
CA MET A 277 11.73 14.92 -17.69
C MET A 277 12.91 15.07 -18.65
N THR A 278 12.71 14.93 -19.97
CA THR A 278 13.81 15.03 -20.96
C THR A 278 14.37 16.45 -21.05
N HIS A 279 13.53 17.46 -20.79
CA HIS A 279 13.94 18.87 -20.74
C HIS A 279 14.71 19.25 -19.48
N ILE A 280 14.62 18.46 -18.40
CA ILE A 280 15.40 18.65 -17.17
C ILE A 280 16.83 18.09 -17.34
N GLY A 281 17.16 17.60 -18.54
CA GLY A 281 18.49 17.20 -18.95
C GLY A 281 19.55 18.24 -18.57
N TRP A 282 20.20 17.97 -17.43
CA TRP A 282 21.58 18.33 -17.16
C TRP A 282 22.32 18.16 -18.49
N LYS A 283 22.74 19.26 -19.11
CA LYS A 283 23.67 19.19 -20.24
C LYS A 283 24.84 18.36 -19.74
N ARG A 284 24.87 17.06 -20.09
CA ARG A 284 26.07 16.24 -19.97
C ARG A 284 27.08 17.02 -20.79
N LYS A 285 27.97 17.76 -20.11
CA LYS A 285 29.17 18.26 -20.74
C LYS A 285 29.90 17.00 -21.19
N SER A 286 29.77 16.68 -22.46
CA SER A 286 30.64 15.73 -23.13
C SER A 286 32.06 16.25 -22.95
N ALA A 287 32.81 15.59 -22.06
CA ALA A 287 34.25 15.71 -21.96
C ALA A 287 34.89 14.76 -22.98
#